data_AF-A0A958PJZ9-F1
#
_entry.id   AF-A0A958PJZ9-F1
#
_cell.length_a   1.000
_cell.length_b   1.000
_cell.length_c   1.000
_cell.angle_alpha   90.00
_cell.angle_beta   90.00
_cell.angle_gamma   90.00
#
_symmetry.space_group_name_H-M   'P 1'
#
loop_
_entity.id
_entity.type
_entity.pdbx_description
1 polymer ?
#
loop_
_entity_poly.entity_id
_entity_poly.type
_entity_poly.pdbx_seq_one_letter_code
_entity_poly.pdbx_strand_id
1 'polypeptide(L)'
;MNSFLLILFLLVAFGCAKQESTSVADAGRGIRNGTLDSGGSAAYPDVVGMYLSGQFHCSAVSLSPRLLLTAGHCVAQFRNSPGNYSVLMGSTPVAVKEVFVHPNFNFGGAVGTVDVAIIELQNFGSAGYSSVAGFGGRDFRRVYTSGDFSRGNSFVAVGLGDSGSGQTGVRRYGEVVFNEYQDALGRNGQGYAKGLLELVPDPDSNTITCLGDSGGPAVLGDQLVGVSSFVSFSGSAYSCGAVHSAHFTDLRAFGEWIDQVRRAQDPDGDCRREGDFRSEDGGCKSQASGKVWSGQARRSYSWNEAVSYCETSSEAGQTDWRLASPDEMRSFFRQAGDDYIAIEGSLFWSANSVNDSAAEAVDLRSGGSSTRGKGEALPVICIRG
;
A
#
# COMPACT_ATOMS: atom_id res chain seq x y z
N MET A 1 78.48 -52.10 8.68
CA MET A 1 77.52 -53.22 8.75
C MET A 1 76.73 -53.04 10.05
N ASN A 2 75.78 -52.09 10.08
CA ASN A 2 74.34 -52.22 9.73
C ASN A 2 73.65 -53.28 10.62
N SER A 3 72.55 -53.08 11.30
CA SER A 3 71.64 -51.95 11.58
C SER A 3 70.74 -52.44 12.72
N PHE A 4 70.44 -51.62 13.73
CA PHE A 4 69.20 -51.77 14.50
C PHE A 4 68.67 -50.37 14.78
N LEU A 5 67.57 -50.05 14.09
CA LEU A 5 66.95 -48.74 14.01
C LEU A 5 65.96 -48.59 15.19
N LEU A 6 66.26 -47.72 16.15
CA LEU A 6 65.27 -47.23 17.12
C LEU A 6 64.48 -46.10 16.47
N ILE A 7 63.22 -46.35 16.13
CA ILE A 7 62.28 -45.31 15.66
C ILE A 7 61.65 -44.68 16.91
N LEU A 8 62.13 -43.48 17.27
CA LEU A 8 61.49 -42.60 18.24
C LEU A 8 60.35 -41.85 17.53
N PHE A 9 59.11 -42.16 17.88
CA PHE A 9 57.94 -41.39 17.42
C PHE A 9 57.96 -40.01 18.06
N LEU A 10 58.41 -38.99 17.31
CA LEU A 10 58.17 -37.59 17.65
C LEU A 10 56.71 -37.26 17.27
N LEU A 11 55.85 -37.19 18.29
CA LEU A 11 54.51 -36.58 18.18
C LEU A 11 54.69 -35.08 17.88
N VAL A 12 54.73 -34.73 16.59
CA VAL A 12 54.49 -33.35 16.17
C VAL A 12 53.00 -33.10 16.34
N ALA A 13 52.64 -32.52 17.48
CA ALA A 13 51.34 -31.88 17.63
C ALA A 13 51.29 -30.71 16.63
N PHE A 14 50.78 -30.97 15.43
CA PHE A 14 50.18 -29.93 14.61
C PHE A 14 49.03 -29.37 15.44
N GLY A 15 49.31 -28.30 16.18
CA GLY A 15 48.25 -27.46 16.70
C GLY A 15 47.44 -27.02 15.50
N CYS A 16 46.21 -27.53 15.39
CA CYS A 16 45.18 -26.83 14.64
C CYS A 16 45.08 -25.46 15.31
N ALA A 17 45.77 -24.47 14.76
CA ALA A 17 45.36 -23.10 14.93
C ALA A 17 43.92 -23.06 14.41
N LYS A 18 42.96 -23.09 15.35
CA LYS A 18 41.59 -22.73 15.04
C LYS A 18 41.71 -21.35 14.42
N GLN A 19 41.44 -21.30 13.13
CA GLN A 19 41.06 -20.08 12.47
C GLN A 19 39.87 -19.57 13.28
N GLU A 20 40.12 -18.63 14.19
CA GLU A 20 39.06 -17.83 14.77
C GLU A 20 38.44 -17.11 13.58
N SER A 21 37.35 -17.70 13.08
CA SER A 21 36.37 -16.96 12.32
C SER A 21 35.96 -15.84 13.26
N THR A 22 36.53 -14.65 13.05
CA THR A 22 35.94 -13.43 13.53
C THR A 22 34.51 -13.45 13.02
N SER A 23 33.59 -13.75 13.93
CA SER A 23 32.17 -13.62 13.69
C SER A 23 31.96 -12.19 13.20
N VAL A 24 31.63 -12.04 11.92
CA VAL A 24 31.08 -10.80 11.39
C VAL A 24 29.74 -10.64 12.11
N ALA A 25 29.79 -9.98 13.26
CA ALA A 25 28.64 -9.63 14.04
C ALA A 25 27.84 -8.57 13.26
N ASP A 26 26.55 -8.85 13.17
CA ASP A 26 25.47 -7.86 13.10
C ASP A 26 25.20 -7.18 11.74
N ALA A 27 24.75 -7.98 10.77
CA ALA A 27 24.11 -7.49 9.55
C ALA A 27 22.57 -7.49 9.71
N GLY A 28 22.05 -6.61 10.58
CA GLY A 28 20.61 -6.32 10.71
C GLY A 28 20.14 -5.21 9.74
N ARG A 29 18.99 -5.40 9.13
CA ARG A 29 18.27 -4.63 8.09
C ARG A 29 16.82 -4.41 8.56
N GLY A 30 15.99 -3.61 7.87
CA GLY A 30 14.60 -3.06 8.15
C GLY A 30 14.17 -2.49 9.53
N ILE A 31 12.95 -1.89 9.58
CA ILE A 31 12.50 -0.86 10.55
C ILE A 31 13.18 -1.03 11.92
N ARG A 32 14.22 -0.21 12.14
CA ARG A 32 15.04 -0.25 13.34
C ARG A 32 14.15 0.01 14.55
N ASN A 33 14.26 -0.83 15.57
CA ASN A 33 13.48 -0.72 16.80
C ASN A 33 11.95 -0.66 16.57
N GLY A 34 11.47 -1.12 15.41
CA GLY A 34 10.05 -1.10 15.07
C GLY A 34 9.24 -2.13 15.84
N THR A 35 7.97 -1.81 16.04
CA THR A 35 6.97 -2.71 16.65
C THR A 35 6.51 -3.73 15.63
N LEU A 36 6.40 -5.01 16.05
CA LEU A 36 5.87 -6.10 15.23
C LEU A 36 4.41 -5.84 14.83
N ASP A 37 4.10 -6.01 13.55
CA ASP A 37 2.76 -5.83 13.01
C ASP A 37 2.19 -7.10 12.39
N SER A 38 1.61 -7.95 13.23
CA SER A 38 1.16 -9.29 12.83
C SER A 38 -0.17 -9.69 13.47
N GLY A 39 -0.80 -10.74 12.91
CA GLY A 39 -2.05 -11.30 13.41
C GLY A 39 -3.31 -10.55 12.96
N GLY A 40 -4.47 -10.99 13.47
CA GLY A 40 -5.79 -10.43 13.14
C GLY A 40 -6.04 -9.01 13.67
N SER A 41 -5.09 -8.43 14.39
CA SER A 41 -5.11 -7.07 14.94
C SER A 41 -4.00 -6.19 14.38
N ALA A 42 -3.44 -6.53 13.21
CA ALA A 42 -2.39 -5.75 12.57
C ALA A 42 -2.86 -4.31 12.31
N ALA A 43 -2.00 -3.34 12.65
CA ALA A 43 -2.26 -1.92 12.50
C ALA A 43 -2.09 -1.46 11.05
N TYR A 44 -1.22 -2.09 10.26
CA TYR A 44 -0.92 -1.72 8.86
C TYR A 44 -0.99 -2.92 7.90
N PRO A 45 -2.12 -3.65 7.84
CA PRO A 45 -2.26 -4.86 7.03
C PRO A 45 -2.05 -4.60 5.52
N ASP A 46 -2.24 -3.36 5.09
CA ASP A 46 -2.13 -2.91 3.69
C ASP A 46 -0.68 -2.79 3.18
N VAL A 47 0.30 -2.90 4.09
CA VAL A 47 1.72 -2.91 3.73
C VAL A 47 2.19 -4.35 3.59
N VAL A 48 2.81 -4.66 2.47
CA VAL A 48 3.11 -6.02 2.05
C VAL A 48 4.53 -6.15 1.49
N GLY A 49 5.05 -7.37 1.52
CA GLY A 49 6.37 -7.67 1.00
C GLY A 49 6.32 -7.97 -0.50
N MET A 50 7.19 -7.31 -1.24
CA MET A 50 7.49 -7.60 -2.64
C MET A 50 8.69 -8.53 -2.75
N TYR A 51 8.59 -9.47 -3.67
CA TYR A 51 9.58 -10.51 -3.91
C TYR A 51 10.02 -10.49 -5.37
N LEU A 52 11.32 -10.53 -5.59
CA LEU A 52 11.95 -10.65 -6.91
C LEU A 52 12.55 -12.04 -7.01
N SER A 53 12.10 -12.84 -7.98
CA SER A 53 12.55 -14.22 -8.16
C SER A 53 12.46 -15.07 -6.89
N GLY A 54 11.39 -14.87 -6.11
CA GLY A 54 11.11 -15.59 -4.87
C GLY A 54 11.89 -15.12 -3.63
N GLN A 55 12.73 -14.10 -3.76
CA GLN A 55 13.47 -13.51 -2.63
C GLN A 55 12.84 -12.18 -2.23
N PHE A 56 12.71 -11.93 -0.93
CA PHE A 56 12.24 -10.64 -0.44
C PHE A 56 13.12 -9.51 -1.00
N HIS A 57 12.48 -8.47 -1.52
CA HIS A 57 13.15 -7.41 -2.27
C HIS A 57 12.86 -6.03 -1.68
N CYS A 58 11.59 -5.67 -1.59
CA CYS A 58 11.11 -4.36 -1.15
C CYS A 58 9.78 -4.50 -0.41
N SER A 59 9.31 -3.40 0.14
CA SER A 59 7.95 -3.25 0.66
C SER A 59 7.06 -2.56 -0.40
N ALA A 60 5.75 -2.67 -0.22
CA ALA A 60 4.76 -1.94 -0.99
C ALA A 60 3.53 -1.67 -0.13
N VAL A 61 2.72 -0.70 -0.52
CA VAL A 61 1.46 -0.34 0.15
C VAL A 61 0.30 -0.40 -0.84
N SER A 62 -0.83 -0.99 -0.44
CA SER A 62 -2.03 -1.02 -1.28
C SER A 62 -2.64 0.37 -1.46
N LEU A 63 -2.89 0.74 -2.73
CA LEU A 63 -3.74 1.88 -3.11
C LEU A 63 -5.18 1.42 -3.36
N SER A 64 -5.31 0.20 -3.87
CA SER A 64 -6.57 -0.49 -4.09
C SER A 64 -6.31 -2.00 -4.01
N PRO A 65 -7.37 -2.83 -4.05
CA PRO A 65 -7.18 -4.26 -3.98
C PRO A 65 -6.31 -4.82 -5.13
N ARG A 66 -6.26 -4.14 -6.29
CA ARG A 66 -5.47 -4.52 -7.48
C ARG A 66 -4.14 -3.78 -7.59
N LEU A 67 -4.04 -2.57 -7.03
CA LEU A 67 -2.92 -1.66 -7.24
C LEU A 67 -2.13 -1.41 -5.96
N LEU A 68 -0.81 -1.48 -6.07
CA LEU A 68 0.10 -1.17 -4.98
C LEU A 68 1.08 -0.09 -5.40
N LEU A 69 1.42 0.80 -4.46
CA LEU A 69 2.49 1.78 -4.58
C LEU A 69 3.79 1.21 -3.99
N THR A 70 4.91 1.50 -4.64
CA THR A 70 6.26 1.14 -4.20
C THR A 70 7.27 2.16 -4.75
N ALA A 71 8.56 1.94 -4.50
CA ALA A 71 9.63 2.77 -5.05
C ALA A 71 9.95 2.36 -6.50
N GLY A 72 10.32 3.32 -7.33
CA GLY A 72 10.71 3.09 -8.72
C GLY A 72 11.91 2.15 -8.84
N HIS A 73 12.92 2.32 -7.98
CA HIS A 73 14.13 1.49 -8.00
C HIS A 73 13.85 0.01 -7.69
N CYS A 74 12.77 -0.30 -6.97
CA CYS A 74 12.38 -1.67 -6.66
C CYS A 74 11.88 -2.44 -7.89
N VAL A 75 11.37 -1.73 -8.91
CA VAL A 75 10.65 -2.37 -10.02
C VAL A 75 11.22 -2.05 -11.39
N ALA A 76 11.96 -0.95 -11.53
CA ALA A 76 12.42 -0.43 -12.82
C ALA A 76 13.30 -1.41 -13.61
N GLN A 77 14.14 -2.21 -12.95
CA GLN A 77 15.06 -3.14 -13.62
C GLN A 77 14.30 -4.19 -14.45
N PHE A 78 13.24 -4.78 -13.91
CA PHE A 78 12.43 -5.80 -14.57
C PHE A 78 11.02 -5.30 -14.96
N ARG A 79 10.84 -4.00 -15.19
CA ARG A 79 9.51 -3.42 -15.55
C ARG A 79 8.89 -4.06 -16.81
N ASN A 80 9.72 -4.49 -17.77
CA ASN A 80 9.29 -5.15 -19.00
C ASN A 80 9.15 -6.68 -18.84
N SER A 81 9.34 -7.21 -17.63
CA SER A 81 9.19 -8.62 -17.31
C SER A 81 8.54 -8.76 -15.92
N PRO A 82 7.30 -8.24 -15.76
CA PRO A 82 6.64 -8.09 -14.46
C PRO A 82 6.45 -9.42 -13.72
N GLY A 83 6.37 -10.55 -14.44
CA GLY A 83 6.28 -11.89 -13.83
C GLY A 83 7.50 -12.32 -12.99
N ASN A 84 8.61 -11.56 -12.99
CA ASN A 84 9.69 -11.77 -12.02
C ASN A 84 9.33 -11.27 -10.61
N TYR A 85 8.33 -10.39 -10.51
CA TYR A 85 7.84 -9.86 -9.25
C TYR A 85 6.61 -10.62 -8.76
N SER A 86 6.55 -10.78 -7.45
CA SER A 86 5.36 -11.23 -6.75
C SER A 86 5.20 -10.45 -5.44
N VAL A 87 3.98 -10.44 -4.92
CA VAL A 87 3.64 -9.83 -3.64
C VAL A 87 3.06 -10.90 -2.74
N LEU A 88 3.46 -10.91 -1.46
CA LEU A 88 2.87 -11.83 -0.50
C LEU A 88 1.63 -11.19 0.13
N MET A 89 0.45 -11.65 -0.27
CA MET A 89 -0.84 -11.26 0.32
C MET A 89 -1.24 -12.33 1.34
N GLY A 90 -1.09 -12.02 2.63
CA GLY A 90 -1.18 -13.04 3.68
C GLY A 90 -0.03 -14.05 3.56
N SER A 91 -0.35 -15.30 3.22
CA SER A 91 0.64 -16.37 3.00
C SER A 91 0.82 -16.76 1.53
N THR A 92 0.11 -16.10 0.61
CA THR A 92 0.09 -16.53 -0.79
C THR A 92 0.80 -15.52 -1.70
N PRO A 93 1.73 -15.99 -2.55
CA PRO A 93 2.33 -15.15 -3.58
C PRO A 93 1.31 -14.83 -4.69
N VAL A 94 1.18 -13.54 -5.02
CA VAL A 94 0.40 -13.04 -6.15
C VAL A 94 1.36 -12.43 -7.15
N ALA A 95 1.30 -12.85 -8.41
CA ALA A 95 2.18 -12.33 -9.46
C ALA A 95 1.81 -10.89 -9.86
N VAL A 96 2.81 -10.13 -10.29
CA VAL A 96 2.60 -8.79 -10.85
C VAL A 96 2.25 -8.91 -12.33
N LYS A 97 1.17 -8.24 -12.75
CA LYS A 97 0.70 -8.14 -14.14
C LYS A 97 1.44 -7.06 -14.89
N GLU A 98 1.53 -5.86 -14.32
CA GLU A 98 2.09 -4.68 -14.98
C GLU A 98 2.78 -3.75 -13.99
N VAL A 99 3.77 -2.98 -14.47
CA VAL A 99 4.59 -2.07 -13.69
C VAL A 99 4.57 -0.69 -14.33
N PHE A 100 4.17 0.32 -13.55
CA PHE A 100 4.10 1.73 -13.94
C PHE A 100 5.14 2.53 -13.14
N VAL A 101 6.32 2.74 -13.72
CA VAL A 101 7.36 3.58 -13.10
C VAL A 101 7.10 5.04 -13.46
N HIS A 102 7.27 5.95 -12.50
CA HIS A 102 7.13 7.38 -12.79
C HIS A 102 8.05 7.80 -13.96
N PRO A 103 7.59 8.57 -14.96
CA PRO A 103 8.37 8.90 -16.16
C PRO A 103 9.71 9.60 -15.89
N ASN A 104 9.79 10.36 -14.81
CA ASN A 104 11.00 11.07 -14.37
C ASN A 104 11.90 10.23 -13.45
N PHE A 105 11.61 8.93 -13.26
CA PHE A 105 12.53 8.02 -12.59
C PHE A 105 13.72 7.67 -13.50
N ASN A 106 14.94 7.65 -12.96
CA ASN A 106 16.12 7.24 -13.71
C ASN A 106 17.08 6.39 -12.84
N PHE A 107 17.21 5.12 -13.22
CA PHE A 107 17.99 4.10 -12.51
C PHE A 107 19.52 4.38 -12.50
N GLY A 108 20.03 5.17 -13.44
CA GLY A 108 21.46 5.46 -13.61
C GLY A 108 21.87 6.90 -13.28
N GLY A 109 20.95 7.71 -12.73
CA GLY A 109 21.23 9.09 -12.36
C GLY A 109 22.00 9.20 -11.04
N ALA A 110 22.77 10.28 -10.87
CA ALA A 110 23.09 10.78 -9.52
C ALA A 110 21.77 10.95 -8.76
N VAL A 111 21.76 10.66 -7.46
CA VAL A 111 20.62 10.79 -6.55
C VAL A 111 19.80 12.02 -6.94
N GLY A 112 18.53 11.86 -7.36
CA GLY A 112 17.94 12.92 -8.20
C GLY A 112 16.64 12.64 -8.94
N THR A 113 16.06 11.45 -8.82
CA THR A 113 14.94 11.03 -9.68
C THR A 113 13.69 10.76 -8.87
N VAL A 114 12.53 10.85 -9.52
CA VAL A 114 11.23 10.65 -8.87
C VAL A 114 11.04 9.15 -8.59
N ASP A 115 11.38 8.73 -7.38
CA ASP A 115 11.46 7.31 -7.00
C ASP A 115 10.13 6.77 -6.48
N VAL A 116 9.19 6.60 -7.40
CA VAL A 116 7.88 6.02 -7.13
C VAL A 116 7.40 5.21 -8.34
N ALA A 117 6.70 4.11 -8.05
CA ALA A 117 6.06 3.26 -9.03
C ALA A 117 4.76 2.67 -8.50
N ILE A 118 3.88 2.29 -9.42
CA ILE A 118 2.67 1.52 -9.15
C ILE A 118 2.81 0.16 -9.81
N ILE A 119 2.35 -0.90 -9.14
CA ILE A 119 2.24 -2.24 -9.71
C ILE A 119 0.79 -2.68 -9.70
N GLU A 120 0.40 -3.40 -10.75
CA GLU A 120 -0.91 -4.06 -10.86
C GLU A 120 -0.74 -5.56 -10.63
N LEU A 121 -1.60 -6.15 -9.79
CA LEU A 121 -1.59 -7.58 -9.51
C LEU A 121 -2.34 -8.40 -10.56
N GLN A 122 -1.82 -9.59 -10.86
CA GLN A 122 -2.50 -10.55 -11.74
C GLN A 122 -3.62 -11.29 -10.99
N ASN A 123 -4.71 -11.60 -11.70
CA ASN A 123 -5.78 -12.50 -11.23
C ASN A 123 -6.42 -12.11 -9.88
N PHE A 124 -6.48 -10.81 -9.59
CA PHE A 124 -7.20 -10.33 -8.42
C PHE A 124 -8.70 -10.69 -8.53
N GLY A 125 -9.24 -11.37 -7.51
CA GLY A 125 -10.64 -11.82 -7.45
C GLY A 125 -10.92 -13.28 -7.84
N SER A 126 -10.07 -13.95 -8.63
CA SER A 126 -10.30 -15.36 -9.05
C SER A 126 -9.72 -16.40 -8.09
N ALA A 127 -8.82 -16.00 -7.18
CA ALA A 127 -8.20 -16.87 -6.19
C ALA A 127 -8.88 -16.82 -4.79
N GLY A 128 -10.16 -16.43 -4.73
CA GLY A 128 -10.91 -16.40 -3.46
C GLY A 128 -10.50 -15.28 -2.49
N TYR A 129 -9.72 -14.30 -2.96
CA TYR A 129 -9.39 -13.09 -2.22
C TYR A 129 -10.57 -12.12 -2.24
N SER A 130 -11.64 -12.48 -1.53
CA SER A 130 -12.82 -11.61 -1.37
C SER A 130 -12.56 -10.44 -0.41
N SER A 131 -11.42 -10.46 0.28
CA SER A 131 -10.94 -9.38 1.13
C SER A 131 -9.55 -9.77 1.62
N VAL A 132 -8.48 -9.21 1.04
CA VAL A 132 -7.50 -8.65 1.98
C VAL A 132 -8.33 -7.56 2.64
N ALA A 133 -8.82 -7.84 3.86
CA ALA A 133 -9.71 -6.98 4.64
C ALA A 133 -9.53 -5.58 4.15
N GLY A 134 -10.50 -5.14 3.35
CA GLY A 134 -10.39 -3.84 2.76
C GLY A 134 -10.24 -2.92 3.95
N PHE A 135 -9.06 -2.30 4.05
CA PHE A 135 -8.89 -1.01 4.64
C PHE A 135 -9.07 -1.04 6.16
N GLY A 136 -8.01 -0.77 6.93
CA GLY A 136 -8.13 -0.40 8.35
C GLY A 136 -8.84 0.94 8.56
N GLY A 137 -9.94 1.22 7.85
CA GLY A 137 -10.63 2.50 7.78
C GLY A 137 -9.85 3.63 7.11
N ARG A 138 -8.62 3.36 6.62
CA ARG A 138 -7.77 4.35 5.97
C ARG A 138 -8.01 4.36 4.47
N ASP A 139 -8.63 5.42 3.98
CA ASP A 139 -8.79 5.65 2.56
C ASP A 139 -7.48 6.24 1.99
N PHE A 140 -6.54 5.38 1.60
CA PHE A 140 -5.36 5.82 0.87
C PHE A 140 -5.69 6.33 -0.55
N ARG A 141 -6.95 6.36 -1.00
CA ARG A 141 -7.36 7.18 -2.16
C ARG A 141 -7.41 8.66 -1.80
N ARG A 142 -7.60 9.00 -0.52
CA ARG A 142 -7.28 10.31 0.08
C ARG A 142 -5.81 10.34 0.50
N VAL A 143 -4.93 10.14 -0.47
CA VAL A 143 -3.58 10.67 -0.33
C VAL A 143 -3.71 12.20 -0.18
N TYR A 144 -2.74 12.86 0.44
CA TYR A 144 -2.60 14.32 0.48
C TYR A 144 -3.52 15.06 1.50
N THR A 145 -2.95 15.55 2.61
CA THR A 145 -3.30 16.91 3.05
C THR A 145 -2.26 17.88 2.51
N SER A 146 -2.74 18.92 1.82
CA SER A 146 -2.01 20.16 1.66
C SER A 146 -1.85 20.81 3.04
N GLY A 147 -0.82 20.40 3.76
CA GLY A 147 -0.41 21.00 5.02
C GLY A 147 1.11 21.14 5.00
N ASP A 148 1.60 22.30 5.44
CA ASP A 148 3.04 22.50 5.62
C ASP A 148 3.51 21.61 6.77
N PHE A 149 4.51 20.76 6.49
CA PHE A 149 5.18 19.99 7.54
C PHE A 149 6.21 20.89 8.22
N SER A 150 6.17 20.91 9.54
CA SER A 150 7.15 21.58 10.39
C SER A 150 8.14 20.54 10.93
N ARG A 151 9.41 20.94 11.03
CA ARG A 151 10.43 20.11 11.67
C ARG A 151 9.94 19.64 13.03
N GLY A 152 10.06 18.34 13.29
CA GLY A 152 9.56 17.70 14.52
C GLY A 152 8.20 17.02 14.38
N ASN A 153 7.46 17.20 13.27
CA ASN A 153 6.26 16.41 13.03
C ASN A 153 6.60 14.90 13.03
N SER A 154 5.83 14.09 13.77
CA SER A 154 5.97 12.63 13.80
C SER A 154 5.13 11.98 12.71
N PHE A 155 5.72 10.99 12.05
CA PHE A 155 5.12 10.13 11.03
C PHE A 155 5.35 8.68 11.45
N VAL A 156 4.51 7.76 10.95
CA VAL A 156 4.74 6.32 11.12
C VAL A 156 5.32 5.75 9.84
N ALA A 157 6.54 5.23 9.91
CA ALA A 157 7.12 4.43 8.84
C ALA A 157 6.71 2.96 9.02
N VAL A 158 6.34 2.31 7.92
CA VAL A 158 5.98 0.89 7.91
C VAL A 158 6.78 0.17 6.84
N GLY A 159 7.30 -1.01 7.15
CA GLY A 159 8.12 -1.77 6.24
C GLY A 159 8.21 -3.24 6.59
N LEU A 160 8.64 -4.02 5.61
CA LEU A 160 8.95 -5.45 5.74
C LEU A 160 10.41 -5.71 5.42
N GLY A 161 11.26 -4.68 5.42
CA GLY A 161 12.70 -4.89 5.51
C GLY A 161 13.02 -5.72 6.76
N ASP A 162 14.29 -5.91 7.08
CA ASP A 162 14.59 -6.63 8.32
C ASP A 162 14.14 -5.91 9.63
N SER A 163 14.62 -6.28 10.81
CA SER A 163 14.26 -5.59 12.05
C SER A 163 15.43 -5.36 13.00
N GLY A 164 16.66 -5.56 12.54
CA GLY A 164 17.82 -5.70 13.43
C GLY A 164 17.87 -7.04 14.18
N SER A 165 16.92 -7.96 13.95
CA SER A 165 16.87 -9.30 14.54
C SER A 165 16.96 -10.43 13.50
N GLY A 166 17.19 -10.10 12.22
CA GLY A 166 17.33 -11.08 11.13
C GLY A 166 16.01 -11.54 10.50
N GLN A 167 14.90 -10.84 10.75
CA GLN A 167 13.59 -11.15 10.19
C GLN A 167 13.22 -10.17 9.05
N THR A 168 13.48 -10.53 7.79
CA THR A 168 12.89 -9.85 6.61
C THR A 168 11.52 -10.44 6.28
N GLY A 169 10.70 -9.70 5.53
CA GLY A 169 9.35 -10.15 5.17
C GLY A 169 8.38 -10.15 6.34
N VAL A 170 8.79 -9.61 7.50
CA VAL A 170 7.97 -9.47 8.70
C VAL A 170 7.67 -7.99 8.88
N ARG A 171 6.41 -7.62 8.78
CA ARG A 171 5.97 -6.24 8.87
C ARG A 171 6.21 -5.65 10.25
N ARG A 172 6.77 -4.44 10.25
CA ARG A 172 6.97 -3.61 11.43
C ARG A 172 6.62 -2.17 11.13
N TYR A 173 6.31 -1.41 12.17
CA TYR A 173 6.13 0.02 12.10
C TYR A 173 6.77 0.73 13.28
N GLY A 174 7.00 2.04 13.14
CA GLY A 174 7.27 2.91 14.27
C GLY A 174 7.46 4.36 13.85
N GLU A 175 7.63 5.22 14.84
CA GLU A 175 7.69 6.66 14.62
C GLU A 175 9.01 7.09 13.99
N VAL A 176 8.93 8.06 13.09
CA VAL A 176 10.04 8.75 12.46
C VAL A 176 9.70 10.24 12.40
N VAL A 177 10.72 11.10 12.50
CA VAL A 177 10.50 12.53 12.71
C VAL A 177 10.88 13.30 11.46
N PHE A 178 10.00 14.18 11.00
CA PHE A 178 10.29 15.05 9.86
C PHE A 178 11.36 16.08 10.20
N ASN A 179 12.44 16.10 9.42
CA ASN A 179 13.53 17.06 9.56
C ASN A 179 13.38 18.23 8.61
N GLU A 180 13.25 17.95 7.32
CA GLU A 180 13.09 18.95 6.27
C GLU A 180 12.55 18.34 4.97
N TYR A 181 12.00 19.21 4.13
CA TYR A 181 11.68 18.91 2.74
C TYR A 181 12.89 19.24 1.88
N GLN A 182 13.26 18.35 0.97
CA GLN A 182 14.39 18.51 0.08
C GLN A 182 13.88 18.74 -1.35
N ASP A 183 13.98 19.99 -1.82
CA ASP A 183 13.57 20.42 -3.16
C ASP A 183 14.71 20.83 -4.10
N ALA A 184 15.89 21.13 -3.57
CA ALA A 184 17.12 21.32 -4.34
C ALA A 184 18.38 21.31 -3.46
N LEU A 185 19.42 20.65 -3.96
CA LEU A 185 20.85 20.80 -3.61
C LEU A 185 21.23 20.51 -2.14
N GLY A 186 21.54 19.24 -1.86
CA GLY A 186 22.27 18.86 -0.65
C GLY A 186 23.61 19.59 -0.52
N ARG A 187 24.06 19.77 0.73
CA ARG A 187 25.43 20.23 1.05
C ARG A 187 26.43 19.38 0.26
N ASN A 188 27.31 20.02 -0.50
CA ASN A 188 28.41 19.45 -1.32
C ASN A 188 28.11 19.16 -2.81
N GLY A 189 27.00 19.65 -3.38
CA GLY A 189 26.82 19.66 -4.85
C GLY A 189 26.54 18.30 -5.50
N GLN A 190 26.27 17.27 -4.71
CA GLN A 190 25.64 16.02 -5.16
C GLN A 190 24.13 16.21 -4.96
N GLY A 191 23.38 16.21 -6.07
CA GLY A 191 21.93 16.49 -6.06
C GLY A 191 21.15 15.44 -5.28
N TYR A 192 19.94 15.80 -4.83
CA TYR A 192 18.88 14.89 -4.42
C TYR A 192 17.65 15.21 -5.28
N ALA A 193 16.70 14.29 -5.38
CA ALA A 193 15.49 14.49 -6.20
C ALA A 193 14.64 15.62 -5.62
N LYS A 194 14.03 16.43 -6.49
CA LYS A 194 12.95 17.32 -6.07
C LYS A 194 11.82 16.47 -5.48
N GLY A 195 11.33 16.83 -4.30
CA GLY A 195 10.17 16.15 -3.71
C GLY A 195 10.54 15.01 -2.78
N LEU A 196 11.56 15.18 -1.94
CA LEU A 196 11.88 14.22 -0.89
C LEU A 196 11.53 14.79 0.50
N LEU A 197 11.05 13.92 1.37
CA LEU A 197 10.91 14.15 2.80
C LEU A 197 12.11 13.51 3.49
N GLU A 198 12.95 14.30 4.16
CA GLU A 198 13.95 13.76 5.06
C GLU A 198 13.31 13.50 6.42
N LEU A 199 13.27 12.23 6.80
CA LEU A 199 12.84 11.76 8.11
C LEU A 199 14.07 11.28 8.88
N VAL A 200 14.20 11.68 10.13
CA VAL A 200 15.27 11.28 11.05
C VAL A 200 14.74 10.30 12.09
N PRO A 201 15.62 9.56 12.78
CA PRO A 201 15.19 8.66 13.83
C PRO A 201 14.36 9.38 14.89
N ASP A 202 13.33 8.71 15.38
CA ASP A 202 12.62 9.15 16.58
C ASP A 202 13.62 9.30 17.73
N PRO A 203 13.70 10.47 18.40
CA PRO A 203 14.65 10.71 19.47
C PRO A 203 14.51 9.74 20.66
N ASP A 204 13.32 9.18 20.89
CA ASP A 204 13.06 8.31 22.04
C ASP A 204 13.29 6.84 21.70
N SER A 205 12.68 6.35 20.62
CA SER A 205 12.76 4.95 20.22
C SER A 205 13.97 4.63 19.32
N ASN A 206 14.59 5.67 18.74
CA ASN A 206 15.60 5.56 17.68
C ASN A 206 15.11 4.77 16.45
N THR A 207 13.80 4.77 16.20
CA THR A 207 13.20 4.09 15.06
C THR A 207 13.48 4.80 13.74
N ILE A 208 13.83 4.04 12.70
CA ILE A 208 14.04 4.53 11.33
C ILE A 208 13.93 3.39 10.31
N THR A 209 13.68 3.70 9.04
CA THR A 209 13.74 2.70 7.95
C THR A 209 15.17 2.27 7.63
N CYS A 210 15.29 1.08 7.03
CA CYS A 210 16.54 0.44 6.64
C CYS A 210 16.39 -0.32 5.30
N LEU A 211 17.43 -1.03 4.86
CA LEU A 211 17.39 -1.79 3.61
C LEU A 211 16.24 -2.81 3.62
N GLY A 212 15.51 -2.85 2.50
CA GLY A 212 14.31 -3.66 2.33
C GLY A 212 12.99 -2.95 2.67
N ASP A 213 13.04 -1.85 3.43
CA ASP A 213 11.85 -1.01 3.67
C ASP A 213 11.52 -0.11 2.49
N SER A 214 12.39 -0.03 1.48
CA SER A 214 12.15 0.68 0.23
C SER A 214 10.77 0.32 -0.34
N GLY A 215 10.03 1.33 -0.78
CA GLY A 215 8.65 1.17 -1.24
C GLY A 215 7.58 1.15 -0.14
N GLY A 216 7.99 1.01 1.13
CA GLY A 216 7.10 1.09 2.29
C GLY A 216 6.64 2.53 2.59
N PRO A 217 5.48 2.71 3.23
CA PRO A 217 4.89 4.04 3.40
C PRO A 217 5.45 4.80 4.61
N ALA A 218 5.43 6.13 4.52
CA ALA A 218 5.32 7.04 5.66
C ALA A 218 3.87 7.52 5.77
N VAL A 219 3.28 7.39 6.95
CA VAL A 219 1.87 7.66 7.25
C VAL A 219 1.74 8.78 8.26
N LEU A 220 0.80 9.71 8.04
CA LEU A 220 0.39 10.73 9.00
C LEU A 220 -1.11 10.58 9.28
N GLY A 221 -1.47 10.12 10.47
CA GLY A 221 -2.87 9.78 10.79
C GLY A 221 -3.40 8.66 9.89
N ASP A 222 -4.40 8.97 9.07
CA ASP A 222 -4.97 8.07 8.06
C ASP A 222 -4.35 8.25 6.66
N GLN A 223 -3.43 9.19 6.49
CA GLN A 223 -2.93 9.59 5.19
C GLN A 223 -1.59 8.97 4.83
N LEU A 224 -1.50 8.47 3.59
CA LEU A 224 -0.24 8.11 2.97
C LEU A 224 0.46 9.39 2.49
N VAL A 225 1.67 9.64 2.98
CA VAL A 225 2.40 10.89 2.72
C VAL A 225 3.66 10.65 1.88
N GLY A 226 4.37 9.56 2.14
CA GLY A 226 5.65 9.29 1.48
C GLY A 226 5.85 7.81 1.17
N VAL A 227 6.77 7.55 0.24
CA VAL A 227 7.27 6.20 -0.07
C VAL A 227 8.77 6.15 0.17
N SER A 228 9.21 5.20 0.99
CA SER A 228 10.62 5.01 1.37
C SER A 228 11.47 4.78 0.12
N SER A 229 12.50 5.61 -0.07
CA SER A 229 13.37 5.59 -1.25
C SER A 229 14.77 5.10 -0.88
N PHE A 230 15.50 5.85 -0.06
CA PHE A 230 16.85 5.49 0.37
C PHE A 230 17.14 5.99 1.78
N VAL A 231 18.30 5.59 2.32
CA VAL A 231 18.76 6.01 3.64
C VAL A 231 20.16 6.61 3.55
N SER A 232 20.46 7.57 4.42
CA SER A 232 21.81 8.09 4.67
C SER A 232 22.35 7.48 5.96
N PHE A 233 23.60 7.01 5.92
CA PHE A 233 24.24 6.33 7.03
C PHE A 233 25.69 6.76 7.20
N SER A 234 26.19 6.63 8.43
CA SER A 234 27.58 6.92 8.77
C SER A 234 28.49 5.69 8.62
N GLY A 235 29.78 5.93 8.41
CA GLY A 235 30.79 4.87 8.29
C GLY A 235 31.03 4.37 6.87
N SER A 236 31.94 3.40 6.73
CA SER A 236 32.38 2.85 5.44
C SER A 236 31.60 1.61 4.99
N ALA A 237 30.82 1.02 5.89
CA ALA A 237 29.98 -0.15 5.62
C ALA A 237 28.57 0.10 6.13
N TYR A 238 27.58 -0.26 5.32
CA TYR A 238 26.18 -0.13 5.69
C TYR A 238 25.83 -0.99 6.91
N SER A 239 25.18 -0.38 7.89
CA SER A 239 24.43 -1.07 8.94
C SER A 239 23.17 -0.29 9.26
N CYS A 240 22.10 -0.98 9.64
CA CYS A 240 20.85 -0.32 10.04
C CYS A 240 21.05 0.59 11.26
N GLY A 241 21.93 0.23 12.20
CA GLY A 241 22.30 1.07 13.34
C GLY A 241 23.03 2.37 12.98
N ALA A 242 23.67 2.44 11.80
CA ALA A 242 24.38 3.64 11.35
C ALA A 242 23.52 4.61 10.53
N VAL A 243 22.25 4.25 10.24
CA VAL A 243 21.31 5.13 9.55
C VAL A 243 20.96 6.33 10.44
N HIS A 244 21.17 7.53 9.91
CA HIS A 244 20.87 8.79 10.60
C HIS A 244 19.80 9.62 9.90
N SER A 245 19.49 9.34 8.64
CA SER A 245 18.28 9.86 7.99
C SER A 245 17.76 8.91 6.91
N ALA A 246 16.45 8.97 6.68
CA ALA A 246 15.72 8.25 5.66
C ALA A 246 15.00 9.25 4.75
N HIS A 247 14.99 8.95 3.46
CA HIS A 247 14.45 9.82 2.44
C HIS A 247 13.27 9.15 1.77
N PHE A 248 12.13 9.83 1.80
CA PHE A 248 10.88 9.34 1.24
C PHE A 248 10.48 10.22 0.06
N THR A 249 10.05 9.63 -1.04
CA THR A 249 9.39 10.36 -2.12
C THR A 249 8.11 10.98 -1.60
N ASP A 250 8.00 12.31 -1.63
CA ASP A 250 6.83 13.09 -1.21
C ASP A 250 5.69 12.89 -2.21
N LEU A 251 4.65 12.17 -1.81
CA LEU A 251 3.56 11.86 -2.72
C LEU A 251 2.74 13.09 -3.08
N ARG A 252 2.75 14.15 -2.26
CA ARG A 252 2.06 15.42 -2.57
C ARG A 252 2.60 16.06 -3.84
N ALA A 253 3.89 15.86 -4.15
CA ALA A 253 4.51 16.37 -5.36
C ALA A 253 4.14 15.58 -6.62
N PHE A 254 3.64 14.35 -6.48
CA PHE A 254 3.40 13.41 -7.61
C PHE A 254 1.96 12.89 -7.64
N GLY A 255 1.05 13.54 -6.90
CA GLY A 255 -0.28 13.03 -6.67
C GLY A 255 -1.13 12.88 -7.94
N GLU A 256 -1.01 13.83 -8.87
CA GLU A 256 -1.70 13.78 -10.16
C GLU A 256 -1.32 12.56 -10.98
N TRP A 257 -0.03 12.21 -11.01
CA TRP A 257 0.45 11.04 -11.74
C TRP A 257 -0.06 9.73 -11.12
N ILE A 258 0.02 9.62 -9.79
CA ILE A 258 -0.49 8.45 -9.04
C ILE A 258 -1.98 8.27 -9.35
N ASP A 259 -2.74 9.35 -9.27
CA ASP A 259 -4.17 9.39 -9.54
C ASP A 259 -4.52 9.02 -10.99
N GLN A 260 -3.73 9.51 -11.96
CA GLN A 260 -3.91 9.20 -13.37
C GLN A 260 -3.70 7.70 -13.64
N VAL A 261 -2.61 7.13 -13.14
CA VAL A 261 -2.34 5.69 -13.27
C VAL A 261 -3.41 4.88 -12.55
N ARG A 262 -3.76 5.25 -11.31
CA ARG A 262 -4.83 4.58 -10.56
C ARG A 262 -6.14 4.56 -11.34
N ARG A 263 -6.64 5.71 -11.79
CA ARG A 263 -7.92 5.79 -12.53
C ARG A 263 -7.88 5.04 -13.86
N ALA A 264 -6.71 4.92 -14.49
CA ALA A 264 -6.58 4.17 -15.73
C ALA A 264 -6.63 2.65 -15.53
N GLN A 265 -6.13 2.15 -14.39
CA GLN A 265 -5.99 0.70 -14.13
C GLN A 265 -7.02 0.14 -13.14
N ASP A 266 -7.59 1.00 -12.30
CA ASP A 266 -8.65 0.73 -11.33
C ASP A 266 -9.62 1.91 -11.37
N PRO A 267 -10.40 2.06 -12.46
CA PRO A 267 -11.38 3.14 -12.55
C PRO A 267 -12.36 3.02 -11.37
N ASP A 268 -12.66 4.16 -10.75
CA ASP A 268 -13.68 4.20 -9.69
C ASP A 268 -14.96 3.61 -10.27
N GLY A 269 -15.46 2.52 -9.68
CA GLY A 269 -16.55 1.74 -10.28
C GLY A 269 -16.32 0.24 -10.28
N ASP A 270 -15.08 -0.21 -10.48
CA ASP A 270 -14.74 -1.61 -10.73
C ASP A 270 -15.21 -2.59 -9.63
N CYS A 271 -15.50 -3.82 -10.03
CA CYS A 271 -15.87 -4.88 -9.10
C CYS A 271 -14.66 -5.32 -8.24
N ARG A 272 -14.91 -5.60 -6.96
CA ARG A 272 -13.95 -6.28 -6.06
C ARG A 272 -13.49 -7.62 -6.64
N ARG A 273 -14.36 -8.34 -7.34
CA ARG A 273 -14.02 -9.58 -8.07
C ARG A 273 -14.88 -9.71 -9.31
N GLU A 274 -14.44 -10.53 -10.25
CA GLU A 274 -15.23 -10.87 -11.44
C GLU A 274 -16.07 -12.14 -11.19
N GLY A 275 -17.21 -12.28 -11.87
CA GLY A 275 -18.14 -13.40 -11.75
C GLY A 275 -19.54 -13.01 -12.20
N ASP A 276 -20.55 -13.17 -11.33
CA ASP A 276 -21.92 -12.68 -11.58
C ASP A 276 -21.99 -11.17 -11.79
N PHE A 277 -20.94 -10.46 -11.35
CA PHE A 277 -20.67 -9.08 -11.71
C PHE A 277 -19.35 -8.99 -12.46
N ARG A 278 -19.28 -8.00 -13.35
CA ARG A 278 -18.09 -7.72 -14.15
C ARG A 278 -17.74 -6.23 -14.12
N SER A 279 -16.45 -5.92 -14.03
CA SER A 279 -15.97 -4.56 -14.22
C SER A 279 -16.20 -4.14 -15.68
N GLU A 280 -17.23 -3.33 -15.92
CA GLU A 280 -17.68 -2.95 -17.27
C GLU A 280 -18.48 -1.64 -17.21
N ASP A 281 -18.45 -0.85 -18.28
CA ASP A 281 -19.22 0.41 -18.39
C ASP A 281 -18.97 1.39 -17.23
N GLY A 282 -17.73 1.42 -16.72
CA GLY A 282 -17.35 2.33 -15.65
C GLY A 282 -17.94 2.00 -14.29
N GLY A 283 -18.34 0.74 -14.07
CA GLY A 283 -18.78 0.29 -12.77
C GLY A 283 -18.81 -1.23 -12.65
N CYS A 284 -19.44 -1.72 -11.60
CA CYS A 284 -19.59 -3.13 -11.37
C CYS A 284 -20.93 -3.59 -11.93
N LYS A 285 -20.89 -4.15 -13.14
CA LYS A 285 -22.06 -4.53 -13.93
C LYS A 285 -22.57 -5.91 -13.52
N SER A 286 -23.81 -5.98 -13.07
CA SER A 286 -24.52 -7.24 -12.88
C SER A 286 -24.75 -7.91 -14.24
N GLN A 287 -24.24 -9.13 -14.43
CA GLN A 287 -24.47 -9.88 -15.66
C GLN A 287 -25.93 -10.29 -15.84
N ALA A 288 -26.65 -10.50 -14.73
CA ALA A 288 -28.05 -10.91 -14.76
C ALA A 288 -29.01 -9.76 -15.10
N SER A 289 -28.78 -8.57 -14.52
CA SER A 289 -29.68 -7.41 -14.72
C SER A 289 -29.20 -6.40 -15.75
N GLY A 290 -27.92 -6.46 -16.15
CA GLY A 290 -27.27 -5.47 -17.01
C GLY A 290 -27.04 -4.11 -16.34
N LYS A 291 -27.47 -3.93 -15.08
CA LYS A 291 -27.29 -2.69 -14.31
C LYS A 291 -25.87 -2.56 -13.82
N VAL A 292 -25.37 -1.33 -13.85
CA VAL A 292 -24.01 -1.00 -13.43
C VAL A 292 -24.10 -0.21 -12.14
N TRP A 293 -23.39 -0.70 -11.12
CA TRP A 293 -23.37 -0.10 -9.80
C TRP A 293 -22.05 0.64 -9.59
N SER A 294 -22.10 1.77 -8.89
CA SER A 294 -20.91 2.53 -8.54
C SER A 294 -20.04 1.71 -7.59
N GLY A 295 -18.73 1.86 -7.72
CA GLY A 295 -17.74 1.05 -7.00
C GLY A 295 -17.55 1.51 -5.55
N GLN A 296 -18.08 2.68 -5.20
CA GLN A 296 -17.93 3.27 -3.88
C GLN A 296 -19.27 3.54 -3.21
N ALA A 297 -19.50 2.82 -2.11
CA ALA A 297 -20.62 3.05 -1.22
C ALA A 297 -20.14 3.49 0.18
N ARG A 298 -19.12 4.37 0.22
CA ARG A 298 -18.33 4.68 1.43
C ARG A 298 -18.59 6.07 2.01
N ARG A 299 -19.37 6.90 1.33
CA ARG A 299 -19.69 8.25 1.79
C ARG A 299 -21.12 8.31 2.28
N SER A 300 -21.30 8.98 3.41
CA SER A 300 -22.61 9.23 3.99
C SER A 300 -23.04 10.66 3.71
N TYR A 301 -24.29 10.80 3.29
CA TYR A 301 -24.88 12.07 2.88
C TYR A 301 -26.28 12.21 3.47
N SER A 302 -26.79 13.44 3.61
CA SER A 302 -28.23 13.64 3.71
C SER A 302 -28.91 13.15 2.41
N TRP A 303 -30.21 12.91 2.45
CA TRP A 303 -30.91 12.34 1.30
C TRP A 303 -30.84 13.25 0.05
N ASN A 304 -30.97 14.57 0.21
CA ASN A 304 -30.86 15.50 -0.92
C ASN A 304 -29.44 15.54 -1.49
N GLU A 305 -28.43 15.51 -0.63
CA GLU A 305 -27.03 15.43 -1.05
C GLU A 305 -26.73 14.10 -1.75
N ALA A 306 -27.33 12.99 -1.30
CA ALA A 306 -27.21 11.68 -1.92
C ALA A 306 -27.73 11.67 -3.36
N VAL A 307 -28.92 12.24 -3.58
CA VAL A 307 -29.52 12.40 -4.91
C VAL A 307 -28.59 13.25 -5.78
N SER A 308 -28.20 14.44 -5.29
CA SER A 308 -27.32 15.34 -6.02
C SER A 308 -25.96 14.70 -6.34
N TYR A 309 -25.38 13.95 -5.41
CA TYR A 309 -24.11 13.27 -5.59
C TYR A 309 -24.18 12.27 -6.75
N CYS A 310 -25.19 11.41 -6.77
CA CYS A 310 -25.34 10.46 -7.87
C CYS A 310 -25.62 11.17 -9.20
N GLU A 311 -26.55 12.13 -9.25
CA GLU A 311 -26.93 12.81 -10.51
C GLU A 311 -25.81 13.66 -11.12
N THR A 312 -24.86 14.12 -10.30
CA THR A 312 -23.71 14.92 -10.77
C THR A 312 -22.42 14.11 -10.86
N SER A 313 -22.48 12.81 -10.57
CA SER A 313 -21.31 11.94 -10.64
C SER A 313 -20.81 11.79 -12.08
N SER A 314 -19.49 11.79 -12.22
CA SER A 314 -18.77 11.46 -13.46
C SER A 314 -17.85 10.25 -13.27
N GLU A 315 -18.19 9.37 -12.32
CA GLU A 315 -17.43 8.17 -11.97
C GLU A 315 -17.16 7.31 -13.22
N ALA A 316 -15.89 6.91 -13.39
CA ALA A 316 -15.33 6.28 -14.59
C ALA A 316 -15.71 6.94 -15.94
N GLY A 317 -15.91 8.27 -15.95
CA GLY A 317 -16.25 9.04 -17.14
C GLY A 317 -17.71 8.90 -17.59
N GLN A 318 -18.58 8.33 -16.75
CA GLN A 318 -20.00 8.10 -17.03
C GLN A 318 -20.85 9.12 -16.26
N THR A 319 -21.90 9.66 -16.89
CA THR A 319 -22.66 10.80 -16.35
C THR A 319 -24.16 10.52 -16.17
N ASP A 320 -24.58 9.27 -16.34
CA ASP A 320 -25.96 8.79 -16.24
C ASP A 320 -26.23 8.08 -14.90
N TRP A 321 -25.46 8.43 -13.87
CA TRP A 321 -25.61 7.90 -12.52
C TRP A 321 -26.86 8.48 -11.83
N ARG A 322 -27.50 7.66 -11.01
CA ARG A 322 -28.62 8.06 -10.16
C ARG A 322 -28.67 7.24 -8.87
N LEU A 323 -29.46 7.71 -7.92
CA LEU A 323 -29.77 6.92 -6.73
C LEU A 323 -30.64 5.72 -7.12
N ALA A 324 -30.35 4.54 -6.56
CA ALA A 324 -31.09 3.33 -6.87
C ALA A 324 -32.47 3.31 -6.20
N SER A 325 -33.46 2.72 -6.86
CA SER A 325 -34.76 2.46 -6.26
C SER A 325 -34.66 1.36 -5.18
N PRO A 326 -35.61 1.30 -4.24
CA PRO A 326 -35.63 0.23 -3.24
C PRO A 326 -35.61 -1.17 -3.83
N ASP A 327 -36.31 -1.40 -4.95
CA ASP A 327 -36.38 -2.72 -5.58
C ASP A 327 -35.09 -3.10 -6.31
N GLU A 328 -34.41 -2.12 -6.92
CA GLU A 328 -33.06 -2.33 -7.47
C GLU A 328 -32.08 -2.69 -6.36
N MET A 329 -32.10 -1.97 -5.23
CA MET A 329 -31.27 -2.30 -4.08
C MET A 329 -31.57 -3.70 -3.52
N ARG A 330 -32.85 -4.07 -3.44
CA ARG A 330 -33.30 -5.41 -3.00
C ARG A 330 -32.88 -6.53 -3.95
N SER A 331 -32.88 -6.28 -5.25
CA SER A 331 -32.43 -7.27 -6.23
C SER A 331 -30.91 -7.41 -6.28
N PHE A 332 -30.21 -6.29 -6.08
CA PHE A 332 -28.76 -6.20 -6.03
C PHE A 332 -28.14 -6.92 -4.83
N PHE A 333 -28.64 -6.71 -3.60
CA PHE A 333 -27.99 -7.34 -2.44
C PHE A 333 -28.00 -8.87 -2.51
N ARG A 334 -29.05 -9.47 -3.09
CA ARG A 334 -29.17 -10.93 -3.21
C ARG A 334 -28.09 -11.54 -4.11
N GLN A 335 -27.48 -10.73 -4.98
CA GLN A 335 -26.55 -11.18 -6.02
C GLN A 335 -25.13 -10.62 -5.80
N ALA A 336 -24.99 -9.42 -5.24
CA ALA A 336 -23.75 -8.67 -5.29
C ALA A 336 -22.97 -8.66 -3.96
N GLY A 337 -23.63 -8.37 -2.84
CA GLY A 337 -23.03 -8.29 -1.50
C GLY A 337 -21.65 -7.61 -1.39
N ASP A 338 -20.99 -7.80 -0.25
CA ASP A 338 -19.57 -7.44 -0.04
C ASP A 338 -18.60 -8.14 -1.02
N ASP A 339 -19.07 -9.19 -1.68
CA ASP A 339 -18.24 -10.03 -2.56
C ASP A 339 -17.82 -9.30 -3.84
N TYR A 340 -18.73 -8.53 -4.43
CA TYR A 340 -18.52 -7.87 -5.73
C TYR A 340 -18.36 -6.36 -5.61
N ILE A 341 -18.99 -5.71 -4.63
CA ILE A 341 -18.90 -4.25 -4.44
C ILE A 341 -18.50 -3.92 -3.01
N ALA A 342 -17.71 -2.86 -2.86
CA ALA A 342 -17.34 -2.37 -1.55
C ALA A 342 -18.44 -1.58 -0.86
N ILE A 343 -19.21 -2.27 -0.01
CA ILE A 343 -20.22 -1.66 0.84
C ILE A 343 -19.68 -1.45 2.26
N GLU A 344 -19.73 -0.21 2.75
CA GLU A 344 -19.45 0.11 4.16
C GLU A 344 -20.75 0.51 4.86
N GLY A 345 -21.08 -0.19 5.95
CA GLY A 345 -22.38 -0.06 6.61
C GLY A 345 -23.39 -1.09 6.12
N SER A 346 -24.63 -0.97 6.60
CA SER A 346 -25.73 -1.85 6.17
C SER A 346 -26.89 -1.09 5.56
N LEU A 347 -27.19 0.14 6.02
CA LEU A 347 -28.37 0.90 5.64
C LEU A 347 -28.02 2.03 4.67
N PHE A 348 -28.57 1.99 3.45
CA PHE A 348 -28.24 2.90 2.35
C PHE A 348 -29.46 3.72 1.92
N TRP A 349 -29.22 4.97 1.50
CA TRP A 349 -30.30 5.79 0.93
C TRP A 349 -30.82 5.21 -0.38
N SER A 350 -32.14 5.09 -0.50
CA SER A 350 -32.80 4.80 -1.78
C SER A 350 -33.39 6.07 -2.40
N ALA A 351 -33.73 6.01 -3.68
CA ALA A 351 -34.41 7.08 -4.40
C ALA A 351 -35.86 7.34 -3.92
N ASN A 352 -36.42 6.53 -3.01
CA ASN A 352 -37.80 6.67 -2.59
C ASN A 352 -37.97 7.73 -1.49
N SER A 353 -38.50 8.89 -1.88
CA SER A 353 -38.93 9.95 -0.96
C SER A 353 -40.31 9.63 -0.40
N VAL A 354 -40.40 9.42 0.91
CA VAL A 354 -41.68 9.12 1.60
C VAL A 354 -42.52 10.40 1.76
N ASN A 355 -41.87 11.50 2.15
CA ASN A 355 -42.45 12.84 2.25
C ASN A 355 -41.33 13.90 2.27
N ASP A 356 -41.68 15.16 2.53
CA ASP A 356 -40.72 16.28 2.53
C ASP A 356 -39.59 16.12 3.57
N SER A 357 -39.84 15.42 4.67
CA SER A 357 -38.89 15.26 5.77
C SER A 357 -38.27 13.86 5.86
N ALA A 358 -38.81 12.88 5.14
CA ALA A 358 -38.40 11.48 5.27
C ALA A 358 -38.25 10.75 3.93
N ALA A 359 -37.31 9.81 3.89
CA ALA A 359 -37.06 8.94 2.76
C ALA A 359 -36.84 7.49 3.22
N GLU A 360 -36.98 6.55 2.29
CA GLU A 360 -36.71 5.14 2.55
C GLU A 360 -35.22 4.85 2.41
N ALA A 361 -34.67 4.15 3.40
CA ALA A 361 -33.34 3.57 3.36
C ALA A 361 -33.45 2.04 3.36
N VAL A 362 -32.63 1.38 2.55
CA VAL A 362 -32.63 -0.09 2.38
C VAL A 362 -31.39 -0.67 3.05
N ASP A 363 -31.60 -1.68 3.87
CA ASP A 363 -30.53 -2.44 4.47
C ASP A 363 -30.01 -3.48 3.45
N LEU A 364 -28.82 -3.24 2.89
CA LEU A 364 -28.20 -4.10 1.88
C LEU A 364 -27.64 -5.42 2.45
N ARG A 365 -27.80 -5.70 3.75
CA ARG A 365 -27.44 -7.02 4.34
C ARG A 365 -28.65 -7.92 4.52
N SER A 366 -29.82 -7.33 4.74
CA SER A 366 -31.07 -8.06 5.01
C SER A 366 -32.15 -7.89 3.94
N GLY A 367 -32.03 -6.87 3.08
CA GLY A 367 -33.07 -6.44 2.16
C GLY A 367 -34.25 -5.72 2.82
N GLY A 368 -34.21 -5.54 4.15
CA GLY A 368 -35.20 -4.77 4.89
C GLY A 368 -35.13 -3.28 4.53
N SER A 369 -36.19 -2.54 4.80
CA SER A 369 -36.18 -1.08 4.64
C SER A 369 -36.75 -0.37 5.86
N SER A 370 -36.34 0.88 6.03
CA SER A 370 -36.79 1.75 7.11
C SER A 370 -36.98 3.17 6.60
N THR A 371 -37.95 3.88 7.17
CA THR A 371 -38.12 5.31 6.92
C THR A 371 -37.18 6.09 7.83
N ARG A 372 -36.40 7.01 7.26
CA ARG A 372 -35.39 7.81 7.96
C ARG A 372 -35.57 9.29 7.64
N GLY A 373 -35.13 10.15 8.56
CA GLY A 373 -35.18 11.59 8.35
C GLY A 373 -34.18 12.01 7.27
N LYS A 374 -34.60 12.83 6.30
CA LYS A 374 -33.75 13.23 5.17
C LYS A 374 -32.46 13.95 5.57
N GLY A 375 -32.39 14.51 6.79
CA GLY A 375 -31.18 15.13 7.33
C GLY A 375 -30.16 14.16 7.93
N GLU A 376 -30.49 12.87 8.05
CA GLU A 376 -29.54 11.86 8.55
C GLU A 376 -28.47 11.57 7.50
N ALA A 377 -27.22 11.42 7.94
CA ALA A 377 -26.13 11.01 7.07
C ALA A 377 -26.12 9.48 6.94
N LEU A 378 -26.52 8.96 5.78
CA LEU A 378 -26.45 7.53 5.47
C LEU A 378 -25.61 7.26 4.22
N PRO A 379 -24.96 6.08 4.14
CA PRO A 379 -24.25 5.62 2.96
C PRO A 379 -25.07 5.69 1.65
N VAL A 380 -24.38 5.92 0.54
CA VAL A 380 -24.98 6.05 -0.80
C VAL A 380 -24.27 5.15 -1.78
N ILE A 381 -25.05 4.44 -2.62
CA ILE A 381 -24.55 3.72 -3.79
C ILE A 381 -25.36 4.18 -5.01
N CYS A 382 -24.68 4.48 -6.10
CA CYS A 382 -25.30 4.93 -7.34
C CYS A 382 -25.45 3.75 -8.30
N ILE A 383 -26.43 3.87 -9.19
CA ILE A 383 -26.71 2.89 -10.25
C ILE A 383 -26.89 3.63 -11.57
N ARG A 384 -26.57 2.96 -12.68
CA ARG A 384 -26.87 3.40 -14.03
C ARG A 384 -27.34 2.21 -14.91
N GLY A 385 -27.83 2.55 -16.10
CA GLY A 385 -28.48 1.62 -17.02
C GLY A 385 -29.93 1.35 -16.67
#